data_AF-A0A8K1CKG1-F1
#
_entry.id   AF-A0A8K1CKG1-F1
#
_cell.length_a   1.000
_cell.length_b   1.000
_cell.length_c   1.000
_cell.angle_alpha   90.00
_cell.angle_beta   90.00
_cell.angle_gamma   90.00
#
_symmetry.space_group_name_H-M   'P 1'
#
loop_
_entity.id
_entity.type
_entity.pdbx_description
1 polymer ?
#
loop_
_entity_poly.entity_id
_entity_poly.type
_entity_poly.pdbx_seq_one_letter_code
_entity_poly.pdbx_strand_id
1 'polypeptide(L)'
;MADAEGVQQELQDYLQKKGINTLFINLVESLLLAKPENPVLHIIQYLQSNFPDQALPKKTVLHPGNKDVDPAVSPRQHTNHYSDESESEDDEESDAVGEINEKPAPPKPIVKGRRTSVSAETIDPHSAKQFERVIHPKSDEERQQITKMVAENILFKSLDEKQHEIVLDAMFPKDFEPGETIIKQGDDGDNFYILESGVCEVYKDEVLVQTCTNSMSFGELALMYNAPRAATVKAIEKSKVWALDRQTFKYIIMETTLKKRESHKGFIERVPLLESLSEYERLTVADALKTETFSDGEVIITQGDEGNMFYIIEEGTAACSKQLSPDEPPVFMGNLTCGAYFGEIALLTTRPRQATVTATGKVKCLTLDRKTFKRVMGPLEDILKRNIDKYNSVIANNI
;
A
#
# COMPACT_ATOMS: atom_id res chain seq x y z
N MET A 1 28.97 55.28 -2.64
CA MET A 1 27.87 54.65 -1.87
C MET A 1 26.49 55.22 -2.24
N ALA A 2 26.36 56.41 -2.85
CA ALA A 2 25.06 57.00 -3.21
C ALA A 2 24.35 56.39 -4.46
N ASP A 3 25.04 55.60 -5.30
CA ASP A 3 24.44 54.98 -6.50
C ASP A 3 23.75 53.63 -6.25
N ALA A 4 24.04 52.95 -5.13
CA ALA A 4 23.51 51.59 -4.89
C ALA A 4 22.06 51.61 -4.37
N GLU A 5 21.72 52.60 -3.53
CA GLU A 5 20.37 52.76 -2.96
C GLU A 5 19.36 53.23 -4.01
N GLY A 6 19.78 54.11 -4.94
CA GLY A 6 18.92 54.56 -6.05
C GLY A 6 18.53 53.43 -6.99
N VAL A 7 19.47 52.54 -7.33
CA VAL A 7 19.23 51.38 -8.20
C VAL A 7 18.33 50.33 -7.52
N GLN A 8 18.47 50.14 -6.20
CA GLN A 8 17.57 49.26 -5.45
C GLN A 8 16.14 49.79 -5.39
N GLN A 9 15.96 51.10 -5.20
CA GLN A 9 14.65 51.72 -5.19
C GLN A 9 13.98 51.62 -6.56
N GLU A 10 14.73 51.88 -7.64
CA GLU A 10 14.23 51.79 -9.02
C GLU A 10 13.84 50.35 -9.40
N LEU A 11 14.58 49.35 -8.93
CA LEU A 11 14.24 47.93 -9.09
C LEU A 11 12.94 47.57 -8.36
N GLN A 12 12.79 47.99 -7.10
CA GLN A 12 11.58 47.71 -6.33
C GLN A 12 10.35 48.37 -6.95
N ASP A 13 10.49 49.62 -7.39
CA ASP A 13 9.43 50.35 -8.08
C ASP A 13 9.05 49.66 -9.40
N TYR A 14 10.03 49.15 -10.16
CA TYR A 14 9.76 48.39 -11.38
C TYR A 14 8.99 47.08 -11.12
N LEU A 15 9.45 46.30 -10.13
CA LEU A 15 8.81 45.03 -9.75
C LEU A 15 7.37 45.23 -9.27
N GLN A 16 7.13 46.30 -8.49
CA GLN A 16 5.80 46.64 -7.99
C GLN A 16 4.90 47.18 -9.10
N LYS A 17 5.39 48.11 -9.92
CA LYS A 17 4.64 48.72 -11.03
C LYS A 17 4.24 47.72 -12.11
N LYS A 18 5.06 46.71 -12.36
CA LYS A 18 4.77 45.63 -13.32
C LYS A 18 4.03 44.44 -12.72
N GLY A 19 3.69 44.47 -11.42
CA GLY A 19 2.98 43.37 -10.75
C GLY A 19 3.77 42.06 -10.68
N ILE A 20 5.09 42.11 -10.85
CA ILE A 20 5.97 40.94 -10.95
C ILE A 20 6.02 40.18 -9.63
N ASN A 21 6.02 40.90 -8.50
CA ASN A 21 6.02 40.28 -7.17
C ASN A 21 4.75 39.43 -6.95
N THR A 22 3.58 39.95 -7.32
CA THR A 22 2.32 39.22 -7.20
C THR A 22 2.29 38.00 -8.13
N LEU A 23 2.83 38.12 -9.35
CA LEU A 23 2.96 37.00 -10.27
C LEU A 23 3.83 35.87 -9.68
N PHE A 24 4.99 36.20 -9.13
CA PHE A 24 5.87 35.21 -8.51
C PHE A 24 5.24 34.54 -7.28
N ILE A 25 4.58 35.32 -6.42
CA ILE A 25 3.90 34.77 -5.24
C ILE A 25 2.85 33.73 -5.67
N ASN A 26 1.97 34.08 -6.61
CA ASN A 26 0.90 33.19 -7.04
C ASN A 26 1.43 31.96 -7.80
N LEU A 27 2.53 32.11 -8.53
CA LEU A 27 3.21 31.02 -9.23
C LEU A 27 3.86 30.04 -8.24
N VAL A 28 4.51 30.55 -7.19
CA VAL A 28 5.09 29.73 -6.12
C VAL A 28 3.99 29.04 -5.31
N GLU A 29 2.88 29.72 -5.01
CA GLU A 29 1.71 29.13 -4.35
C GLU A 29 1.13 27.96 -5.17
N SER A 30 0.97 28.16 -6.49
CA SER A 30 0.53 27.11 -7.41
C SER A 30 1.46 25.89 -7.42
N LEU A 31 2.78 26.10 -7.38
CA LEU A 31 3.77 25.02 -7.29
C LEU A 31 3.69 24.28 -5.95
N LEU A 32 3.50 24.99 -4.84
CA LEU A 32 3.38 24.40 -3.52
C LEU A 32 2.10 23.57 -3.35
N LEU A 33 0.99 24.01 -3.97
CA LEU A 33 -0.29 23.31 -3.96
C LEU A 33 -0.27 22.08 -4.87
N ALA A 34 0.25 22.22 -6.10
CA ALA A 34 0.19 21.16 -7.09
C ALA A 34 1.31 20.11 -6.94
N LYS A 35 2.46 20.50 -6.36
CA LYS A 35 3.68 19.69 -6.24
C LYS A 35 3.99 18.86 -7.50
N PRO A 36 4.10 19.48 -8.68
CA PRO A 36 4.28 18.78 -9.94
C PRO A 36 5.69 18.16 -10.04
N GLU A 37 5.81 16.99 -10.66
CA GLU A 37 7.12 16.36 -10.95
C GLU A 37 7.99 17.21 -11.90
N ASN A 38 7.36 17.94 -12.82
CA ASN A 38 8.03 18.89 -13.71
C ASN A 38 7.58 20.33 -13.43
N PRO A 39 8.33 21.09 -12.60
CA PRO A 39 7.94 22.44 -12.21
C PRO A 39 7.98 23.43 -13.39
N VAL A 40 8.86 23.24 -14.37
CA VAL A 40 8.99 24.15 -15.52
C VAL A 40 7.78 24.03 -16.45
N LEU A 41 7.33 22.81 -16.74
CA LEU A 41 6.12 22.58 -17.53
C LEU A 41 4.88 23.17 -16.85
N HIS A 42 4.76 23.00 -15.53
CA HIS A 42 3.66 23.55 -14.74
C HIS A 42 3.66 25.09 -14.76
N ILE A 43 4.84 25.72 -14.70
CA ILE A 43 4.98 27.18 -14.84
C ILE A 43 4.48 27.65 -16.21
N ILE A 44 4.86 26.98 -17.30
CA ILE A 44 4.41 27.34 -18.66
C ILE A 44 2.88 27.25 -18.75
N GLN A 45 2.29 26.15 -18.27
CA GLN A 45 0.85 25.95 -18.28
C GLN A 45 0.11 26.96 -17.40
N TYR A 46 0.65 27.28 -16.22
CA TYR A 46 0.11 28.29 -15.32
C TYR A 46 0.08 29.67 -15.98
N LEU A 47 1.17 30.06 -16.66
CA LEU A 47 1.25 31.35 -17.37
C LEU A 47 0.30 31.38 -18.58
N GLN A 48 0.22 30.31 -19.35
CA GLN A 48 -0.70 30.22 -20.50
C GLN A 48 -2.17 30.25 -20.09
N SER A 49 -2.53 29.66 -18.95
CA SER A 49 -3.91 29.58 -18.48
C SER A 49 -4.38 30.89 -17.82
N ASN A 50 -3.51 31.54 -17.05
CA ASN A 50 -3.88 32.74 -16.28
C ASN A 50 -3.56 34.05 -17.00
N PHE A 51 -2.64 34.04 -17.99
CA PHE A 51 -2.24 35.21 -18.76
C PHE A 51 -2.20 34.94 -20.27
N PRO A 52 -3.30 34.45 -20.88
CA PRO A 52 -3.31 33.97 -22.28
C PRO A 52 -2.89 35.05 -23.29
N ASP A 53 -3.30 36.30 -23.07
CA ASP A 53 -2.99 37.43 -23.97
C ASP A 53 -1.52 37.89 -23.91
N GLN A 54 -0.81 37.56 -22.82
CA GLN A 54 0.59 37.91 -22.61
C GLN A 54 1.54 36.74 -22.92
N ALA A 55 1.04 35.51 -22.89
CA ALA A 55 1.80 34.29 -23.12
C ALA A 55 1.89 33.88 -24.61
N LEU A 56 1.14 34.53 -25.51
CA LEU A 56 1.17 34.27 -26.95
C LEU A 56 1.89 35.38 -27.74
N PRO A 57 2.74 35.05 -28.73
CA PRO A 57 3.35 36.06 -29.59
C PRO A 57 2.31 36.70 -30.52
N LYS A 58 2.26 38.04 -30.56
CA LYS A 58 1.38 38.79 -31.48
C LYS A 58 1.70 38.43 -32.94
N LYS A 59 0.74 37.85 -33.66
CA LYS A 59 0.84 37.65 -35.12
C LYS A 59 0.82 39.00 -35.84
N THR A 60 1.88 39.35 -36.53
CA THR A 60 1.93 40.50 -37.45
C THR A 60 1.07 40.18 -38.68
N VAL A 61 -0.04 40.90 -38.88
CA VAL A 61 -0.94 40.72 -40.04
C VAL A 61 -0.47 41.66 -41.16
N LEU A 62 0.02 41.09 -42.28
CA LEU A 62 0.21 41.80 -43.55
C LEU A 62 -1.13 41.87 -44.29
N HIS A 63 -1.56 43.08 -44.67
CA HIS A 63 -2.76 43.33 -45.46
C HIS A 63 -2.55 43.00 -46.95
N PRO A 64 -3.53 42.38 -47.63
CA PRO A 64 -3.73 42.56 -49.07
C PRO A 64 -4.95 43.46 -49.32
N GLY A 65 -4.75 44.55 -50.06
CA GLY A 65 -5.79 45.50 -50.46
C GLY A 65 -6.48 45.11 -51.78
N ASN A 66 -7.82 45.18 -51.74
CA ASN A 66 -8.83 45.46 -52.77
C ASN A 66 -8.59 45.05 -54.23
N LYS A 67 -9.57 44.30 -54.78
CA LYS A 67 -10.51 44.81 -55.81
C LYS A 67 -11.89 44.14 -55.65
N ASP A 68 -12.91 44.99 -55.49
CA ASP A 68 -14.25 45.02 -56.13
C ASP A 68 -14.78 43.69 -56.72
N VAL A 69 -16.03 43.23 -56.52
CA VAL A 69 -17.34 43.89 -56.68
C VAL A 69 -18.42 43.09 -55.91
N ASP A 70 -19.40 43.80 -55.34
CA ASP A 70 -20.63 43.34 -54.67
C ASP A 70 -21.76 43.02 -55.70
N PRO A 71 -23.03 42.76 -55.33
CA PRO A 71 -23.63 41.67 -54.56
C PRO A 71 -24.61 40.84 -55.45
N ALA A 72 -25.22 39.78 -54.91
CA ALA A 72 -26.69 39.77 -54.68
C ALA A 72 -27.35 38.37 -54.60
N VAL A 73 -28.40 38.37 -53.77
CA VAL A 73 -29.62 37.53 -53.79
C VAL A 73 -29.56 36.11 -53.19
N SER A 74 -30.04 36.01 -51.96
CA SER A 74 -30.97 34.92 -51.55
C SER A 74 -32.40 35.30 -51.98
N PRO A 75 -33.31 34.35 -52.30
CA PRO A 75 -34.19 33.85 -51.22
C PRO A 75 -34.82 32.44 -51.39
N ARG A 76 -35.27 31.92 -50.24
CA ARG A 76 -36.49 31.11 -49.97
C ARG A 76 -36.52 29.59 -50.21
N GLN A 77 -36.63 28.88 -49.07
CA GLN A 77 -37.72 27.99 -48.63
C GLN A 77 -38.60 27.31 -49.70
N HIS A 78 -38.62 25.96 -49.71
CA HIS A 78 -39.84 25.14 -49.53
C HIS A 78 -39.56 23.61 -49.50
N THR A 79 -40.02 22.97 -48.41
CA THR A 79 -40.75 21.68 -48.25
C THR A 79 -40.32 20.36 -48.93
N ASN A 80 -40.07 19.37 -48.05
CA ASN A 80 -40.60 17.99 -47.95
C ASN A 80 -40.46 16.92 -49.07
N HIS A 81 -39.93 15.76 -48.61
CA HIS A 81 -40.33 14.37 -48.92
C HIS A 81 -40.14 13.82 -50.34
N TYR A 82 -39.20 12.89 -50.55
CA TYR A 82 -39.41 11.43 -50.58
C TYR A 82 -38.08 10.71 -50.84
N SER A 83 -38.06 9.44 -50.45
CA SER A 83 -37.02 8.41 -50.55
C SER A 83 -36.53 8.11 -51.98
N ASP A 84 -35.26 7.71 -52.12
CA ASP A 84 -34.90 6.52 -52.91
C ASP A 84 -33.49 6.00 -52.56
N GLU A 85 -33.32 4.70 -52.77
CA GLU A 85 -32.16 3.88 -52.45
C GLU A 85 -31.00 4.03 -53.46
N SER A 86 -29.93 3.30 -53.15
CA SER A 86 -28.95 2.67 -54.07
C SER A 86 -27.60 3.37 -54.30
N GLU A 87 -26.60 2.62 -53.83
CA GLU A 87 -25.36 2.22 -54.53
C GLU A 87 -24.07 3.03 -54.38
N SER A 88 -23.06 2.21 -54.12
CA SER A 88 -21.62 2.36 -53.99
C SER A 88 -20.94 3.00 -55.19
N GLU A 89 -19.78 3.63 -54.97
CA GLU A 89 -18.56 3.29 -55.73
C GLU A 89 -17.32 3.80 -55.01
N ASP A 90 -16.29 2.96 -55.10
CA ASP A 90 -14.93 3.15 -54.61
C ASP A 90 -14.23 4.31 -55.32
N ASP A 91 -13.44 5.09 -54.58
CA ASP A 91 -12.33 5.84 -55.15
C ASP A 91 -11.06 5.52 -54.34
N GLU A 92 -10.31 4.55 -54.84
CA GLU A 92 -8.88 4.44 -54.57
C GLU A 92 -8.17 5.61 -55.27
N GLU A 93 -7.59 6.52 -54.49
CA GLU A 93 -6.53 7.38 -55.02
C GLU A 93 -5.28 7.20 -54.15
N SER A 94 -4.32 6.46 -54.72
CA SER A 94 -2.95 6.38 -54.25
C SER A 94 -2.26 7.72 -54.50
N ASP A 95 -1.68 8.34 -53.47
CA ASP A 95 -0.72 9.40 -53.68
C ASP A 95 0.47 9.35 -52.71
N ALA A 96 1.63 9.10 -53.32
CA ALA A 96 2.97 9.59 -52.98
C ALA A 96 3.50 9.44 -51.54
N VAL A 97 4.46 8.53 -51.42
CA VAL A 97 5.53 8.49 -50.41
C VAL A 97 6.20 9.86 -50.24
N GLY A 98 5.94 10.51 -49.10
CA GLY A 98 6.76 11.57 -48.54
C GLY A 98 7.26 11.15 -47.16
N GLU A 99 8.58 11.00 -46.99
CA GLU A 99 9.21 10.82 -45.69
C GLU A 99 8.95 12.04 -44.79
N ILE A 100 7.91 11.97 -43.98
CA ILE A 100 7.72 12.83 -42.82
C ILE A 100 8.42 12.19 -41.63
N ASN A 101 9.52 12.80 -41.22
CA ASN A 101 10.19 12.55 -39.96
C ASN A 101 9.26 12.98 -38.82
N GLU A 102 8.32 12.10 -38.45
CA GLU A 102 7.38 12.32 -37.34
C GLU A 102 8.16 12.32 -36.02
N LYS A 103 8.39 13.53 -35.50
CA LYS A 103 8.74 13.68 -34.08
C LYS A 103 7.65 12.98 -33.25
N PRO A 104 8.02 12.19 -32.23
CA PRO A 104 7.03 11.51 -31.41
C PRO A 104 6.03 12.52 -30.88
N ALA A 105 4.74 12.27 -31.14
CA ALA A 105 3.66 13.12 -30.70
C ALA A 105 3.78 13.37 -29.19
N PRO A 106 3.58 14.61 -28.71
CA PRO A 106 3.62 14.88 -27.28
C PRO A 106 2.62 13.98 -26.54
N PRO A 107 2.98 13.48 -25.35
CA PRO A 107 2.11 12.59 -24.59
C PRO A 107 0.75 13.28 -24.39
N LYS A 108 -0.32 12.59 -24.81
CA LYS A 108 -1.69 13.11 -24.69
C LYS A 108 -1.93 13.52 -23.24
N PRO A 109 -2.49 14.73 -22.99
CA PRO A 109 -2.76 15.17 -21.63
C PRO A 109 -3.67 14.15 -20.95
N ILE A 110 -3.26 13.66 -19.78
CA ILE A 110 -4.04 12.73 -18.96
C ILE A 110 -5.27 13.50 -18.48
N VAL A 111 -6.37 13.38 -19.23
CA VAL A 111 -7.69 13.81 -18.74
C VAL A 111 -7.97 12.93 -17.53
N LYS A 112 -7.91 13.50 -16.32
CA LYS A 112 -8.21 12.78 -15.08
C LYS A 112 -9.67 12.34 -15.13
N GLY A 113 -9.90 11.13 -15.65
CA GLY A 113 -11.20 10.48 -15.62
C GLY A 113 -11.70 10.34 -14.19
N ARG A 114 -13.02 10.21 -14.03
CA ARG A 114 -13.64 9.95 -12.73
C ARG A 114 -13.12 8.61 -12.19
N ARG A 115 -12.62 8.61 -10.95
CA ARG A 115 -12.21 7.38 -10.26
C ARG A 115 -13.41 6.44 -10.14
N THR A 116 -13.21 5.19 -10.55
CA THR A 116 -14.19 4.11 -10.44
C THR A 116 -13.93 3.29 -9.17
N SER A 117 -14.99 2.67 -8.63
CA SER A 117 -14.87 1.73 -7.52
C SER A 117 -14.35 0.38 -8.02
N VAL A 118 -13.58 -0.30 -7.19
CA VAL A 118 -13.17 -1.70 -7.39
C VAL A 118 -13.70 -2.55 -6.25
N SER A 119 -14.11 -3.77 -6.56
CA SER A 119 -14.52 -4.77 -5.58
C SER A 119 -14.04 -6.12 -6.05
N ALA A 120 -13.84 -7.02 -5.11
CA ALA A 120 -13.52 -8.40 -5.41
C ALA A 120 -14.69 -9.31 -5.02
N GLU A 121 -14.56 -10.62 -5.27
CA GLU A 121 -15.56 -11.58 -4.80
C GLU A 121 -15.68 -11.55 -3.27
N THR A 122 -16.92 -11.65 -2.78
CA THR A 122 -17.19 -11.83 -1.36
C THR A 122 -16.82 -13.25 -0.98
N ILE A 123 -16.02 -13.41 0.07
CA ILE A 123 -15.68 -14.72 0.61
C ILE A 123 -16.42 -14.89 1.93
N ASP A 124 -17.16 -15.99 2.05
CA ASP A 124 -17.81 -16.35 3.30
C ASP A 124 -16.76 -16.84 4.33
N PRO A 125 -16.74 -16.28 5.56
CA PRO A 125 -15.83 -16.71 6.61
C PRO A 125 -15.92 -18.21 6.94
N HIS A 126 -17.10 -18.84 6.77
CA HIS A 126 -17.23 -20.28 7.02
C HIS A 126 -16.56 -21.11 5.92
N SER A 127 -16.71 -20.72 4.65
CA SER A 127 -15.96 -21.35 3.54
C SER A 127 -14.45 -21.25 3.71
N ALA A 128 -13.92 -20.13 4.22
CA ALA A 128 -12.48 -20.02 4.49
C ALA A 128 -11.99 -20.98 5.57
N LYS A 129 -12.80 -21.29 6.59
CA LYS A 129 -12.45 -22.29 7.62
C LYS A 129 -12.37 -23.72 7.06
N GLN A 130 -13.03 -23.97 5.94
CA GLN A 130 -13.01 -25.26 5.25
C GLN A 130 -11.92 -25.34 4.17
N PHE A 131 -11.13 -24.27 3.99
CA PHE A 131 -10.04 -24.27 3.03
C PHE A 131 -9.01 -25.34 3.39
N GLU A 132 -8.82 -26.30 2.50
CA GLU A 132 -7.78 -27.31 2.63
C GLU A 132 -6.45 -26.74 2.11
N ARG A 133 -5.41 -26.83 2.92
CA ARG A 133 -4.06 -26.37 2.55
C ARG A 133 -3.62 -27.11 1.29
N VAL A 134 -3.48 -26.37 0.19
CA VAL A 134 -2.91 -26.86 -1.06
C VAL A 134 -1.39 -26.82 -0.94
N ILE A 135 -0.74 -27.96 -1.24
CA ILE A 135 0.72 -28.08 -1.17
C ILE A 135 1.24 -28.53 -2.53
N HIS A 136 1.94 -27.65 -3.21
CA HIS A 136 2.72 -27.97 -4.40
C HIS A 136 4.18 -28.18 -3.99
N PRO A 137 4.75 -29.38 -4.18
CA PRO A 137 6.12 -29.68 -3.80
C PRO A 137 7.12 -28.72 -4.43
N LYS A 138 8.10 -28.29 -3.62
CA LYS A 138 9.19 -27.40 -4.00
C LYS A 138 10.45 -27.85 -3.28
N SER A 139 11.58 -27.78 -3.95
CA SER A 139 12.89 -27.93 -3.33
C SER A 139 13.17 -26.78 -2.36
N ASP A 140 14.11 -26.99 -1.44
CA ASP A 140 14.53 -25.95 -0.50
C ASP A 140 15.14 -24.74 -1.22
N GLU A 141 15.83 -24.96 -2.34
CA GLU A 141 16.40 -23.91 -3.17
C GLU A 141 15.29 -23.07 -3.83
N GLU A 142 14.28 -23.71 -4.44
CA GLU A 142 13.13 -23.01 -5.03
C GLU A 142 12.38 -22.20 -3.96
N ARG A 143 12.15 -22.79 -2.77
CA ARG A 143 11.50 -22.09 -1.66
C ARG A 143 12.26 -20.85 -1.21
N GLN A 144 13.58 -20.94 -1.06
CA GLN A 144 14.42 -19.81 -0.67
C GLN A 144 14.39 -18.70 -1.73
N GLN A 145 14.45 -19.06 -3.02
CA GLN A 145 14.36 -18.09 -4.11
C GLN A 145 13.01 -17.37 -4.12
N ILE A 146 11.90 -18.10 -4.07
CA ILE A 146 10.56 -17.51 -4.07
C ILE A 146 10.39 -16.59 -2.85
N THR A 147 10.82 -17.04 -1.67
CA THR A 147 10.76 -16.24 -0.42
C THR A 147 11.48 -14.91 -0.58
N LYS A 148 12.68 -14.93 -1.18
CA LYS A 148 13.45 -13.70 -1.46
C LYS A 148 12.73 -12.78 -2.44
N MET A 149 12.06 -13.34 -3.46
CA MET A 149 11.36 -12.56 -4.48
C MET A 149 10.10 -11.87 -3.94
N VAL A 150 9.35 -12.53 -3.05
CA VAL A 150 8.12 -11.96 -2.47
C VAL A 150 8.38 -11.03 -1.29
N ALA A 151 9.57 -11.04 -0.70
CA ALA A 151 9.87 -10.27 0.52
C ALA A 151 9.62 -8.75 0.38
N GLU A 152 9.91 -8.17 -0.79
CA GLU A 152 9.69 -6.75 -1.06
C GLU A 152 8.28 -6.42 -1.57
N ASN A 153 7.48 -7.46 -1.90
CA ASN A 153 6.14 -7.26 -2.40
C ASN A 153 5.20 -6.84 -1.26
N ILE A 154 4.44 -5.76 -1.47
CA ILE A 154 3.58 -5.15 -0.45
C ILE A 154 2.54 -6.14 0.10
N LEU A 155 2.05 -7.07 -0.72
CA LEU A 155 1.05 -8.06 -0.30
C LEU A 155 1.61 -9.16 0.59
N PHE A 156 2.92 -9.43 0.47
CA PHE A 156 3.57 -10.51 1.19
C PHE A 156 4.37 -10.00 2.39
N LYS A 157 4.89 -8.77 2.34
CA LYS A 157 5.68 -8.15 3.42
C LYS A 157 4.96 -8.07 4.77
N SER A 158 3.63 -8.00 4.76
CA SER A 158 2.81 -7.94 5.99
C SER A 158 2.41 -9.31 6.53
N LEU A 159 2.78 -10.39 5.86
CA LEU A 159 2.43 -11.74 6.29
C LEU A 159 3.34 -12.21 7.42
N ASP A 160 2.78 -13.00 8.35
CA ASP A 160 3.61 -13.70 9.32
C ASP A 160 4.28 -14.94 8.71
N GLU A 161 5.25 -15.51 9.43
CA GLU A 161 6.07 -16.64 8.97
C GLU A 161 5.20 -17.83 8.52
N LYS A 162 4.12 -18.12 9.26
CA LYS A 162 3.20 -19.22 8.95
C LYS A 162 2.37 -18.92 7.71
N GLN A 163 1.88 -17.68 7.56
CA GLN A 163 1.19 -17.24 6.36
C GLN A 163 2.09 -17.32 5.14
N HIS A 164 3.34 -16.88 5.26
CA HIS A 164 4.34 -17.02 4.19
C HIS A 164 4.48 -18.48 3.75
N GLU A 165 4.69 -19.41 4.68
CA GLU A 165 4.82 -20.85 4.36
C GLU A 165 3.59 -21.41 3.63
N ILE A 166 2.38 -21.09 4.09
CA ILE A 166 1.15 -21.60 3.48
C ILE A 166 0.96 -21.01 2.07
N VAL A 167 1.27 -19.74 1.89
CA VAL A 167 1.24 -19.08 0.58
C VAL A 167 2.26 -19.68 -0.38
N LEU A 168 3.49 -19.89 0.07
CA LEU A 168 4.55 -20.56 -0.69
C LEU A 168 4.13 -21.96 -1.12
N ASP A 169 3.47 -22.72 -0.24
CA ASP A 169 2.96 -24.05 -0.57
C ASP A 169 1.89 -24.04 -1.65
N ALA A 170 0.98 -23.08 -1.57
CA ALA A 170 -0.12 -22.95 -2.51
C ALA A 170 0.31 -22.48 -3.90
N MET A 171 1.52 -21.92 -4.05
CA MET A 171 2.01 -21.54 -5.38
C MET A 171 2.23 -22.77 -6.26
N PHE A 172 1.70 -22.78 -7.47
CA PHE A 172 1.79 -23.91 -8.39
C PHE A 172 2.65 -23.57 -9.62
N PRO A 173 3.38 -24.55 -10.19
CA PRO A 173 4.23 -24.28 -11.33
C PRO A 173 3.39 -24.17 -12.61
N LYS A 174 3.82 -23.30 -13.53
CA LYS A 174 3.38 -23.30 -14.94
C LYS A 174 4.59 -23.14 -15.84
N ASP A 175 4.65 -23.96 -16.87
CA ASP A 175 5.64 -23.87 -17.94
C ASP A 175 5.03 -23.20 -19.17
N PHE A 176 5.84 -22.40 -19.85
CA PHE A 176 5.48 -21.68 -21.07
C PHE A 176 6.55 -21.89 -22.14
N GLU A 177 6.12 -22.13 -23.36
CA GLU A 177 7.00 -22.23 -24.53
C GLU A 177 7.27 -20.84 -25.15
N PRO A 178 8.38 -20.66 -25.88
CA PRO A 178 8.68 -19.41 -26.59
C PRO A 178 7.52 -18.94 -27.48
N GLY A 179 7.13 -17.68 -27.34
CA GLY A 179 6.02 -17.04 -28.05
C GLY A 179 4.67 -17.11 -27.33
N GLU A 180 4.54 -17.93 -26.28
CA GLU A 180 3.27 -18.04 -25.54
C GLU A 180 2.97 -16.79 -24.71
N THR A 181 1.69 -16.43 -24.63
CA THR A 181 1.21 -15.31 -23.81
C THR A 181 0.84 -15.80 -22.42
N ILE A 182 1.53 -15.28 -21.40
CA ILE A 182 1.32 -15.63 -19.99
C ILE A 182 0.09 -14.91 -19.42
N ILE A 183 0.01 -13.60 -19.69
CA ILE A 183 -1.14 -12.74 -19.39
C ILE A 183 -1.35 -11.77 -20.55
N LYS A 184 -2.58 -11.36 -20.80
CA LYS A 184 -2.92 -10.45 -21.90
C LYS A 184 -3.58 -9.18 -21.37
N GLN A 185 -3.17 -8.03 -21.89
CA GLN A 185 -3.74 -6.73 -21.52
C GLN A 185 -5.26 -6.71 -21.75
N GLY A 186 -5.99 -6.18 -20.78
CA GLY A 186 -7.45 -6.09 -20.81
C GLY A 186 -8.17 -7.33 -20.27
N ASP A 187 -7.52 -8.50 -20.21
CA ASP A 187 -8.13 -9.70 -19.65
C ASP A 187 -8.27 -9.58 -18.12
N ASP A 188 -9.22 -10.32 -17.56
CA ASP A 188 -9.38 -10.42 -16.12
C ASP A 188 -8.16 -11.09 -15.49
N GLY A 189 -7.65 -10.50 -14.41
CA GLY A 189 -6.43 -10.97 -13.77
C GLY A 189 -6.69 -11.95 -12.64
N ASP A 190 -6.49 -13.24 -12.85
CA ASP A 190 -6.80 -14.25 -11.81
C ASP A 190 -5.62 -14.67 -10.93
N ASN A 191 -4.40 -14.58 -11.47
CA ASN A 191 -3.19 -15.06 -10.80
C ASN A 191 -2.11 -13.98 -10.67
N PHE A 192 -1.29 -14.13 -9.63
CA PHE A 192 0.03 -13.53 -9.50
C PHE A 192 1.09 -14.51 -9.98
N TYR A 193 2.16 -14.02 -10.62
CA TYR A 193 3.22 -14.84 -11.18
C TYR A 193 4.60 -14.37 -10.75
N ILE A 194 5.48 -15.35 -10.53
CA ILE A 194 6.89 -15.21 -10.19
C ILE A 194 7.69 -15.97 -11.24
N LEU A 195 8.57 -15.28 -11.97
CA LEU A 195 9.41 -15.89 -12.99
C LEU A 195 10.62 -16.59 -12.34
N GLU A 196 10.61 -17.92 -12.37
CA GLU A 196 11.69 -18.76 -11.84
C GLU A 196 12.85 -18.84 -12.85
N SER A 197 12.52 -19.19 -14.10
CA SER A 197 13.50 -19.30 -15.18
C SER A 197 12.91 -18.85 -16.51
N GLY A 198 13.77 -18.37 -17.40
CA GLY A 198 13.42 -17.91 -18.75
C GLY A 198 13.38 -16.39 -18.87
N VAL A 199 12.99 -15.91 -20.04
CA VAL A 199 12.90 -14.49 -20.37
C VAL A 199 11.51 -14.19 -20.90
N CYS A 200 10.89 -13.17 -20.33
CA CYS A 200 9.57 -12.69 -20.72
C CYS A 200 9.64 -11.22 -21.10
N GLU A 201 8.74 -10.78 -21.97
CA GLU A 201 8.61 -9.38 -22.37
C GLU A 201 7.21 -8.86 -22.05
N VAL A 202 7.16 -7.64 -21.53
CA VAL A 202 5.96 -6.94 -21.10
C VAL A 202 5.63 -5.86 -22.13
N TYR A 203 4.42 -5.92 -22.67
CA TYR A 203 3.91 -5.02 -23.68
C TYR A 203 2.71 -4.25 -23.15
N LYS A 204 2.69 -2.93 -23.35
CA LYS A 204 1.55 -2.08 -23.06
C LYS A 204 1.14 -1.34 -24.33
N ASP A 205 -0.10 -1.50 -24.75
CA ASP A 205 -0.63 -0.95 -25.99
C ASP A 205 0.28 -1.33 -27.19
N GLU A 206 0.69 -2.61 -27.23
CA GLU A 206 1.64 -3.21 -28.20
C GLU A 206 3.07 -2.64 -28.18
N VAL A 207 3.40 -1.73 -27.25
CA VAL A 207 4.76 -1.21 -27.07
C VAL A 207 5.49 -2.02 -26.00
N LEU A 208 6.68 -2.52 -26.31
CA LEU A 208 7.56 -3.16 -25.32
C LEU A 208 7.94 -2.15 -24.24
N VAL A 209 7.53 -2.41 -22.99
CA VAL A 209 7.81 -1.53 -21.85
C VAL A 209 8.87 -2.10 -20.92
N GLN A 210 9.03 -3.42 -20.87
CA GLN A 210 9.96 -4.06 -19.95
C GLN A 210 10.30 -5.49 -20.38
N THR A 211 11.55 -5.90 -20.18
CA THR A 211 11.97 -7.31 -20.26
C THR A 211 12.12 -7.85 -18.84
N CYS A 212 11.43 -8.95 -18.54
CA CYS A 212 11.49 -9.66 -17.28
C CYS A 212 12.45 -10.85 -17.39
N THR A 213 13.41 -10.90 -16.48
CA THR A 213 14.33 -12.03 -16.32
C THR A 213 14.03 -12.76 -15.01
N ASN A 214 14.77 -13.85 -14.75
CA ASN A 214 14.67 -14.59 -13.50
C ASN A 214 14.63 -13.65 -12.29
N SER A 215 13.84 -14.01 -11.28
CA SER A 215 13.67 -13.21 -10.07
C SER A 215 12.79 -11.96 -10.20
N MET A 216 11.98 -11.85 -11.25
CA MET A 216 10.92 -10.83 -11.36
C MET A 216 9.52 -11.41 -11.14
N SER A 217 8.58 -10.57 -10.69
CA SER A 217 7.19 -10.95 -10.50
C SER A 217 6.25 -9.95 -11.16
N PHE A 218 5.04 -10.40 -11.52
CA PHE A 218 4.05 -9.57 -12.19
C PHE A 218 2.62 -10.02 -11.87
N GLY A 219 1.69 -9.07 -12.00
CA GLY A 219 0.27 -9.35 -11.80
C GLY A 219 -0.19 -9.38 -10.35
N GLU A 220 0.56 -8.81 -9.40
CA GLU A 220 0.22 -8.80 -7.97
C GLU A 220 -1.17 -8.23 -7.67
N LEU A 221 -1.62 -7.23 -8.43
CA LEU A 221 -2.91 -6.58 -8.22
C LEU A 221 -4.09 -7.56 -8.41
N ALA A 222 -3.89 -8.63 -9.18
CA ALA A 222 -4.85 -9.71 -9.34
C ALA A 222 -5.22 -10.38 -8.02
N LEU A 223 -4.34 -10.37 -7.01
CA LEU A 223 -4.64 -10.96 -5.70
C LEU A 223 -5.60 -10.09 -4.86
N MET A 224 -5.70 -8.79 -5.16
CA MET A 224 -6.51 -7.86 -4.38
C MET A 224 -7.96 -7.82 -4.89
N TYR A 225 -8.15 -7.56 -6.18
CA TYR A 225 -9.47 -7.42 -6.78
C TYR A 225 -9.48 -7.80 -8.26
N ASN A 226 -10.69 -7.96 -8.82
CA ASN A 226 -10.83 -8.16 -10.24
C ASN A 226 -10.50 -6.88 -10.98
N ALA A 227 -9.32 -6.85 -11.59
CA ALA A 227 -8.85 -5.74 -12.40
C ALA A 227 -8.34 -6.27 -13.74
N PRO A 228 -8.69 -5.60 -14.85
CA PRO A 228 -8.09 -5.89 -16.14
C PRO A 228 -6.57 -5.78 -16.07
N ARG A 229 -5.87 -6.69 -16.74
CA ARG A 229 -4.41 -6.63 -16.85
C ARG A 229 -3.98 -5.34 -17.53
N ALA A 230 -3.03 -4.63 -16.93
CA ALA A 230 -2.52 -3.37 -17.46
C ALA A 230 -1.56 -3.53 -18.65
N ALA A 231 -1.04 -4.74 -18.86
CA ALA A 231 -0.07 -5.08 -19.89
C ALA A 231 -0.16 -6.58 -20.25
N THR A 232 0.31 -6.92 -21.45
CA THR A 232 0.51 -8.28 -21.94
C THR A 232 1.91 -8.75 -21.57
N VAL A 233 2.08 -10.01 -21.16
CA VAL A 233 3.38 -10.62 -20.91
C VAL A 233 3.53 -11.85 -21.80
N LYS A 234 4.60 -11.92 -22.59
CA LYS A 234 4.90 -13.03 -23.50
C LYS A 234 6.22 -13.68 -23.12
N ALA A 235 6.29 -15.00 -23.15
CA ALA A 235 7.54 -15.74 -23.02
C ALA A 235 8.34 -15.62 -24.32
N ILE A 236 9.62 -15.24 -24.24
CA ILE A 236 10.54 -15.21 -25.38
C ILE A 236 11.43 -16.45 -25.39
N GLU A 237 11.71 -16.98 -24.21
CA GLU A 237 12.36 -18.27 -24.00
C GLU A 237 11.43 -19.23 -23.26
N LYS A 238 11.78 -20.51 -23.24
CA LYS A 238 11.08 -21.50 -22.41
C LYS A 238 11.16 -21.03 -20.96
N SER A 239 10.00 -20.77 -20.38
CA SER A 239 9.89 -20.08 -19.10
C SER A 239 9.11 -20.90 -18.10
N LYS A 240 9.59 -20.99 -16.86
CA LYS A 240 8.88 -21.59 -15.72
C LYS A 240 8.51 -20.49 -14.74
N VAL A 241 7.25 -20.47 -14.32
CA VAL A 241 6.74 -19.52 -13.34
C VAL A 241 6.05 -20.22 -12.19
N TRP A 242 6.08 -19.59 -11.02
CA TRP A 242 5.21 -19.92 -9.89
C TRP A 242 3.99 -19.01 -9.92
N ALA A 243 2.80 -19.60 -9.99
CA ALA A 243 1.53 -18.90 -10.01
C ALA A 243 0.81 -19.04 -8.67
N LEU A 244 0.09 -18.00 -8.26
CA LEU A 244 -0.81 -18.03 -7.10
C LEU A 244 -2.14 -17.39 -7.50
N ASP A 245 -3.24 -18.10 -7.28
CA ASP A 245 -4.57 -17.59 -7.60
C ASP A 245 -5.12 -16.68 -6.49
N ARG A 246 -5.94 -15.70 -6.90
CA ARG A 246 -6.58 -14.73 -6.01
C ARG A 246 -7.37 -15.41 -4.89
N GLN A 247 -8.15 -16.43 -5.23
CA GLN A 247 -9.09 -17.06 -4.31
C GLN A 247 -8.35 -17.78 -3.20
N THR A 248 -7.35 -18.59 -3.54
CA THR A 248 -6.47 -19.27 -2.59
C THR A 248 -5.73 -18.27 -1.71
N PHE A 249 -5.12 -17.22 -2.28
CA PHE A 249 -4.44 -16.21 -1.49
C PHE A 249 -5.38 -15.61 -0.43
N LYS A 250 -6.58 -15.19 -0.83
CA LYS A 250 -7.54 -14.62 0.11
C LYS A 250 -8.06 -15.60 1.14
N TYR A 251 -8.29 -16.85 0.76
CA TYR A 251 -8.65 -17.89 1.72
C TYR A 251 -7.56 -18.10 2.77
N ILE A 252 -6.29 -18.16 2.35
CA ILE A 252 -5.16 -18.27 3.26
C ILE A 252 -5.11 -17.08 4.20
N ILE A 253 -5.19 -15.85 3.68
CA ILE A 253 -5.15 -14.64 4.53
C ILE A 253 -6.33 -14.62 5.51
N MET A 254 -7.54 -14.92 5.03
CA MET A 254 -8.73 -14.88 5.87
C MET A 254 -8.73 -15.97 6.94
N GLU A 255 -8.42 -17.21 6.58
CA GLU A 255 -8.40 -18.35 7.50
C GLU A 255 -7.33 -18.15 8.59
N THR A 256 -6.11 -17.77 8.21
CA THR A 256 -5.02 -17.51 9.16
C THR A 256 -5.33 -16.31 10.06
N THR A 257 -5.92 -15.24 9.52
CA THR A 257 -6.34 -14.07 10.31
C THR A 257 -7.44 -14.43 11.29
N LEU A 258 -8.44 -15.21 10.88
CA LEU A 258 -9.51 -15.69 11.76
C LEU A 258 -8.96 -16.59 12.88
N LYS A 259 -8.10 -17.55 12.55
CA LYS A 259 -7.44 -18.42 13.53
C LYS A 259 -6.59 -17.62 14.52
N LYS A 260 -5.85 -16.63 14.04
CA LYS A 260 -5.04 -15.73 14.89
C LYS A 260 -5.93 -14.92 15.82
N ARG A 261 -7.03 -14.36 15.32
CA ARG A 261 -8.00 -13.60 16.11
C ARG A 261 -8.68 -14.47 17.17
N GLU A 262 -9.05 -15.70 16.84
CA GLU A 262 -9.62 -16.67 17.79
C GLU A 262 -8.60 -17.08 18.86
N SER A 263 -7.35 -17.33 18.48
CA SER A 263 -6.25 -17.61 19.41
C SER A 263 -6.02 -16.43 20.38
N HIS A 264 -5.84 -15.22 19.85
CA HIS A 264 -5.67 -14.00 20.64
C HIS A 264 -6.85 -13.77 21.58
N LYS A 265 -8.09 -13.93 21.09
CA LYS A 265 -9.29 -13.86 21.93
C LYS A 265 -9.16 -14.86 23.08
N GLY A 266 -8.86 -16.13 22.81
CA GLY A 266 -8.69 -17.18 23.81
C GLY A 266 -7.64 -16.85 24.89
N PHE A 267 -6.54 -16.19 24.52
CA PHE A 267 -5.56 -15.70 25.50
C PHE A 267 -6.14 -14.58 26.38
N ILE A 268 -6.85 -13.61 25.79
CA ILE A 268 -7.49 -12.52 26.53
C ILE A 268 -8.49 -13.05 27.55
N GLU A 269 -9.28 -14.09 27.20
CA GLU A 269 -10.29 -14.65 28.13
C GLU A 269 -9.68 -15.29 29.37
N ARG A 270 -8.42 -15.75 29.27
CA ARG A 270 -7.68 -16.36 30.38
C ARG A 270 -7.02 -15.33 31.29
N VAL A 271 -6.89 -14.07 30.86
CA VAL A 271 -6.28 -13.00 31.65
C VAL A 271 -7.34 -12.46 32.62
N PRO A 272 -7.23 -12.69 33.95
CA PRO A 272 -8.25 -12.25 34.91
C PRO A 272 -8.44 -10.73 34.91
N LEU A 273 -7.37 -9.98 34.62
CA LEU A 273 -7.42 -8.53 34.47
C LEU A 273 -8.40 -8.07 33.37
N LEU A 274 -8.57 -8.87 32.31
CA LEU A 274 -9.37 -8.57 31.13
C LEU A 274 -10.70 -9.37 31.10
N GLU A 275 -11.04 -10.05 32.19
CA GLU A 275 -12.25 -10.88 32.26
C GLU A 275 -13.54 -10.05 32.12
N SER A 276 -13.56 -8.83 32.68
CA SER A 276 -14.73 -7.94 32.64
C SER A 276 -15.00 -7.30 31.28
N LEU A 277 -14.18 -7.58 30.27
CA LEU A 277 -14.39 -7.08 28.91
C LEU A 277 -15.55 -7.79 28.23
N SER A 278 -16.42 -7.00 27.60
CA SER A 278 -17.43 -7.51 26.68
C SER A 278 -16.79 -8.20 25.47
N GLU A 279 -17.57 -9.00 24.75
CA GLU A 279 -17.06 -9.70 23.56
C GLU A 279 -16.52 -8.73 22.49
N TYR A 280 -17.20 -7.61 22.27
CA TYR A 280 -16.75 -6.59 21.31
C TYR A 280 -15.41 -5.96 21.72
N GLU A 281 -15.26 -5.64 23.01
CA GLU A 281 -14.00 -5.10 23.55
C GLU A 281 -12.87 -6.12 23.44
N ARG A 282 -13.12 -7.40 23.78
CA ARG A 282 -12.12 -8.48 23.63
C ARG A 282 -11.66 -8.62 22.19
N LEU A 283 -12.59 -8.59 21.22
CA LEU A 283 -12.24 -8.66 19.79
C LEU A 283 -11.40 -7.45 19.35
N THR A 284 -11.73 -6.26 19.84
CA THR A 284 -10.97 -5.05 19.52
C THR A 284 -9.55 -5.10 20.11
N VAL A 285 -9.38 -5.65 21.32
CA VAL A 285 -8.06 -5.91 21.91
C VAL A 285 -7.32 -6.99 21.13
N ALA A 286 -7.99 -8.08 20.74
CA ALA A 286 -7.39 -9.17 19.97
C ALA A 286 -6.81 -8.69 18.64
N ASP A 287 -7.49 -7.74 17.98
CA ASP A 287 -7.04 -7.10 16.73
C ASP A 287 -5.88 -6.12 16.94
N ALA A 288 -5.71 -5.62 18.17
CA ALA A 288 -4.66 -4.67 18.53
C ALA A 288 -3.38 -5.34 19.04
N LEU A 289 -3.44 -6.61 19.45
CA LEU A 289 -2.28 -7.37 19.92
C LEU A 289 -1.28 -7.61 18.80
N LYS A 290 -0.01 -7.40 19.11
CA LYS A 290 1.12 -7.72 18.23
C LYS A 290 1.89 -8.91 18.75
N THR A 291 2.56 -9.62 17.87
CA THR A 291 3.43 -10.74 18.26
C THR A 291 4.88 -10.26 18.29
N GLU A 292 5.58 -10.51 19.39
CA GLU A 292 7.01 -10.29 19.54
C GLU A 292 7.69 -11.60 19.97
N THR A 293 8.86 -11.89 19.41
CA THR A 293 9.63 -13.11 19.71
C THR A 293 10.95 -12.73 20.34
N PHE A 294 11.32 -13.44 21.40
CA PHE A 294 12.54 -13.25 22.17
C PHE A 294 13.39 -14.51 22.14
N SER A 295 14.70 -14.35 22.05
CA SER A 295 15.69 -15.43 22.06
C SER A 295 16.02 -15.88 23.48
N ASP A 296 16.68 -17.03 23.63
CA ASP A 296 17.10 -17.52 24.94
C ASP A 296 18.00 -16.52 25.67
N GLY A 297 17.71 -16.26 26.95
CA GLY A 297 18.44 -15.29 27.78
C GLY A 297 18.13 -13.82 27.51
N GLU A 298 17.27 -13.51 26.53
CA GLU A 298 16.90 -12.12 26.21
C GLU A 298 16.00 -11.53 27.30
N VAL A 299 16.32 -10.31 27.76
CA VAL A 299 15.53 -9.60 28.78
C VAL A 299 14.34 -8.93 28.11
N ILE A 300 13.12 -9.35 28.48
CA ILE A 300 11.87 -8.83 27.92
C ILE A 300 11.50 -7.50 28.59
N ILE A 301 11.61 -7.45 29.92
CA ILE A 301 11.47 -6.21 30.70
C ILE A 301 12.51 -6.18 31.81
N THR A 302 13.02 -5.00 32.14
CA THR A 302 13.97 -4.79 33.24
C THR A 302 13.29 -4.07 34.39
N GLN A 303 13.55 -4.51 35.62
CA GLN A 303 13.12 -3.80 36.82
C GLN A 303 13.67 -2.37 36.83
N GLY A 304 12.83 -1.41 37.27
CA GLY A 304 13.20 0.00 37.36
C GLY A 304 12.88 0.81 36.11
N ASP A 305 12.77 0.17 34.94
CA ASP A 305 12.46 0.87 33.70
C ASP A 305 11.03 1.40 33.66
N GLU A 306 10.80 2.49 32.94
CA GLU A 306 9.45 2.93 32.61
C GLU A 306 8.81 1.96 31.62
N GLY A 307 7.71 1.32 32.03
CA GLY A 307 6.99 0.37 31.20
C GLY A 307 5.83 1.01 30.43
N ASN A 308 5.77 0.79 29.12
CA ASN A 308 4.64 1.19 28.26
C ASN A 308 3.96 0.02 27.54
N MET A 309 4.41 -1.22 27.77
CA MET A 309 3.89 -2.44 27.15
C MET A 309 3.33 -3.42 28.17
N PHE A 310 2.30 -4.15 27.77
CA PHE A 310 1.78 -5.35 28.43
C PHE A 310 2.07 -6.57 27.57
N TYR A 311 2.34 -7.71 28.23
CA TYR A 311 2.76 -8.94 27.59
C TYR A 311 1.89 -10.11 28.05
N ILE A 312 1.53 -11.00 27.13
CA ILE A 312 0.97 -12.33 27.40
C ILE A 312 1.87 -13.36 26.72
N ILE A 313 2.31 -14.40 27.43
CA ILE A 313 3.12 -15.47 26.84
C ILE A 313 2.22 -16.35 25.96
N GLU A 314 2.47 -16.32 24.66
CA GLU A 314 1.81 -17.17 23.67
C GLU A 314 2.48 -18.55 23.63
N GLU A 315 3.82 -18.58 23.58
CA GLU A 315 4.64 -19.80 23.50
C GLU A 315 5.95 -19.62 24.29
N GLY A 316 6.48 -20.71 24.85
CA GLY A 316 7.73 -20.71 25.60
C GLY A 316 7.58 -20.47 27.10
N THR A 317 8.68 -20.15 27.78
CA THR A 317 8.74 -19.90 29.22
C THR A 317 9.70 -18.75 29.52
N ALA A 318 9.38 -17.90 30.49
CA ALA A 318 10.24 -16.82 30.94
C ALA A 318 10.46 -16.88 32.45
N ALA A 319 11.66 -16.53 32.90
CA ALA A 319 12.02 -16.44 34.30
C ALA A 319 11.76 -15.02 34.83
N CYS A 320 11.04 -14.90 35.94
CA CYS A 320 10.84 -13.64 36.64
C CYS A 320 11.82 -13.54 37.81
N SER A 321 12.50 -12.40 37.93
CA SER A 321 13.40 -12.10 39.04
C SER A 321 13.18 -10.70 39.57
N LYS A 322 13.44 -10.48 40.86
CA LYS A 322 13.26 -9.19 41.51
C LYS A 322 14.43 -8.89 42.43
N GLN A 323 15.01 -7.72 42.26
CA GLN A 323 16.01 -7.18 43.17
C GLN A 323 15.30 -6.45 44.32
N LEU A 324 15.45 -6.95 45.54
CA LEU A 324 14.78 -6.40 46.73
C LEU A 324 15.48 -5.14 47.27
N SER A 325 16.81 -5.08 47.15
CA SER A 325 17.62 -3.94 47.54
C SER A 325 18.77 -3.72 46.54
N PRO A 326 19.28 -2.49 46.35
CA PRO A 326 20.32 -2.19 45.37
C PRO A 326 21.62 -2.99 45.56
N ASP A 327 21.89 -3.43 46.78
CA ASP A 327 23.12 -4.13 47.16
C ASP A 327 22.98 -5.67 47.13
N GLU A 328 21.77 -6.19 46.94
CA GLU A 328 21.51 -7.63 46.89
C GLU A 328 21.32 -8.13 45.44
N PRO A 329 21.72 -9.38 45.15
CA PRO A 329 21.48 -9.97 43.84
C PRO A 329 19.97 -10.17 43.58
N PRO A 330 19.53 -10.21 42.32
CA PRO A 330 18.14 -10.50 41.97
C PRO A 330 17.68 -11.87 42.52
N VAL A 331 16.53 -11.89 43.17
CA VAL A 331 15.88 -13.10 43.69
C VAL A 331 14.94 -13.66 42.62
N PHE A 332 15.01 -14.96 42.35
CA PHE A 332 14.11 -15.63 41.43
C PHE A 332 12.70 -15.76 42.03
N MET A 333 11.70 -15.24 41.31
CA MET A 333 10.30 -15.20 41.75
C MET A 333 9.46 -16.34 41.16
N GLY A 334 9.94 -17.00 40.11
CA GLY A 334 9.23 -18.09 39.45
C GLY A 334 9.29 -18.03 37.92
N ASN A 335 8.76 -19.07 37.29
CA ASN A 335 8.63 -19.16 35.84
C ASN A 335 7.23 -18.76 35.39
N LEU A 336 7.16 -17.99 34.31
CA LEU A 336 5.96 -17.61 33.59
C LEU A 336 5.86 -18.50 32.35
N THR A 337 4.75 -19.22 32.20
CA THR A 337 4.51 -20.16 31.09
C THR A 337 3.39 -19.66 30.17
N CYS A 338 3.06 -20.40 29.12
CA CYS A 338 1.97 -20.10 28.18
C CYS A 338 0.67 -19.69 28.91
N GLY A 339 0.11 -18.54 28.54
CA GLY A 339 -1.07 -17.93 29.15
C GLY A 339 -0.79 -17.02 30.35
N ALA A 340 0.41 -17.05 30.93
CA ALA A 340 0.84 -16.06 31.92
C ALA A 340 0.99 -14.68 31.26
N TYR A 341 0.78 -13.63 32.05
CA TYR A 341 0.89 -12.25 31.60
C TYR A 341 1.71 -11.43 32.60
N PHE A 342 2.28 -10.32 32.13
CA PHE A 342 3.06 -9.42 32.96
C PHE A 342 3.12 -8.01 32.36
N GLY A 343 3.53 -7.05 33.20
CA GLY A 343 3.72 -5.66 32.79
C GLY A 343 2.45 -4.80 32.80
N GLU A 344 1.35 -5.35 33.29
CA GLU A 344 0.05 -4.70 33.44
C GLU A 344 0.07 -3.50 34.40
N ILE A 345 0.89 -3.57 35.45
CA ILE A 345 1.06 -2.46 36.42
C ILE A 345 1.48 -1.19 35.71
N ALA A 346 2.39 -1.30 34.75
CA ALA A 346 2.92 -0.14 34.04
C ALA A 346 1.93 0.38 32.98
N LEU A 347 0.90 -0.37 32.58
CA LEU A 347 -0.18 0.19 31.77
C LEU A 347 -1.15 1.03 32.59
N LEU A 348 -1.40 0.59 33.83
CA LEU A 348 -2.34 1.18 34.78
C LEU A 348 -1.77 2.34 35.58
N THR A 349 -0.49 2.26 35.90
CA THR A 349 0.19 3.18 36.80
C THR A 349 1.40 3.77 36.10
N THR A 350 1.80 4.97 36.51
CA THR A 350 3.08 5.57 36.11
C THR A 350 4.27 4.98 36.90
N ARG A 351 4.07 3.84 37.58
CA ARG A 351 5.14 3.19 38.35
C ARG A 351 6.11 2.46 37.40
N PRO A 352 7.40 2.43 37.72
CA PRO A 352 8.38 1.65 36.97
C PRO A 352 8.11 0.14 37.11
N ARG A 353 8.74 -0.65 36.23
CA ARG A 353 8.71 -2.12 36.29
C ARG A 353 9.20 -2.61 37.65
N GLN A 354 8.47 -3.55 38.24
CA GLN A 354 8.73 -4.05 39.59
C GLN A 354 9.63 -5.30 39.64
N ALA A 355 9.88 -5.92 38.49
CA ALA A 355 10.66 -7.13 38.32
C ALA A 355 11.25 -7.18 36.91
N THR A 356 12.30 -7.96 36.76
CA THR A 356 12.93 -8.29 35.47
C THR A 356 12.39 -9.62 34.98
N VAL A 357 12.02 -9.70 33.70
CA VAL A 357 11.57 -10.94 33.06
C VAL A 357 12.52 -11.27 31.92
N THR A 358 13.06 -12.49 31.93
CA THR A 358 14.05 -12.98 30.96
C THR A 358 13.53 -14.23 30.27
N ALA A 359 13.65 -14.29 28.95
CA ALA A 359 13.26 -15.45 28.17
C ALA A 359 14.10 -16.69 28.53
N THR A 360 13.45 -17.85 28.64
CA THR A 360 14.08 -19.15 28.85
C THR A 360 13.76 -20.03 27.64
N GLY A 361 14.71 -20.13 26.71
CA GLY A 361 14.49 -20.59 25.34
C GLY A 361 13.85 -19.53 24.45
N LYS A 362 13.35 -19.95 23.28
CA LYS A 362 12.57 -19.07 22.39
C LYS A 362 11.20 -18.80 23.00
N VAL A 363 10.87 -17.53 23.25
CA VAL A 363 9.60 -17.10 23.84
C VAL A 363 8.85 -16.21 22.85
N LYS A 364 7.56 -16.46 22.68
CA LYS A 364 6.66 -15.66 21.85
C LYS A 364 5.63 -14.99 22.74
N CYS A 365 5.53 -13.68 22.66
CA CYS A 365 4.61 -12.88 23.46
C CYS A 365 3.63 -12.12 22.58
N LEU A 366 2.39 -12.00 23.05
CA LEU A 366 1.44 -11.01 22.57
C LEU A 366 1.65 -9.70 23.34
N THR A 367 1.83 -8.60 22.62
CA THR A 367 2.17 -7.29 23.19
C THR A 367 1.11 -6.25 22.89
N LEU A 368 0.89 -5.36 23.86
CA LEU A 368 -0.05 -4.24 23.74
C LEU A 368 0.50 -2.99 24.41
N ASP A 369 0.64 -1.92 23.63
CA ASP A 369 1.15 -0.65 24.13
C ASP A 369 0.07 0.18 24.83
N ARG A 370 0.48 0.99 25.82
CA ARG A 370 -0.41 1.83 26.63
C ARG A 370 -1.30 2.74 25.79
N LYS A 371 -0.80 3.29 24.68
CA LYS A 371 -1.55 4.24 23.84
C LYS A 371 -2.64 3.50 23.07
N THR A 372 -2.31 2.36 22.47
CA THR A 372 -3.29 1.50 21.80
C THR A 372 -4.30 0.96 22.79
N PHE A 373 -3.86 0.54 23.97
CA PHE A 373 -4.74 0.07 25.03
C PHE A 373 -5.76 1.13 25.46
N LYS A 374 -5.32 2.37 25.76
CA LYS A 374 -6.22 3.49 26.10
C LYS A 374 -7.16 3.89 24.96
N ARG A 375 -6.70 3.79 23.71
CA ARG A 375 -7.54 4.09 22.53
C ARG A 375 -8.63 3.05 22.32
N VAL A 376 -8.27 1.78 22.45
CA VAL A 376 -9.18 0.64 22.21
C VAL A 376 -10.19 0.50 23.36
N MET A 377 -9.74 0.71 24.58
CA MET A 377 -10.52 0.44 25.79
C MET A 377 -11.15 1.69 26.42
N GLY A 378 -10.90 2.88 25.86
CA GLY A 378 -11.22 4.14 26.51
C GLY A 378 -10.41 4.34 27.80
N PRO A 379 -10.93 5.10 28.80
CA PRO A 379 -10.36 5.16 30.15
C PRO A 379 -10.50 3.79 30.82
N LEU A 380 -9.60 2.89 30.46
CA LEU A 380 -9.40 1.58 31.04
C LEU A 380 -9.24 1.64 32.56
N GLU A 381 -8.83 2.79 33.09
CA GLU A 381 -8.91 3.12 34.52
C GLU A 381 -10.29 2.80 35.10
N ASP A 382 -11.40 3.02 34.40
CA ASP A 382 -12.74 2.79 34.94
C ASP A 382 -13.18 1.32 34.85
N ILE A 383 -12.70 0.57 33.85
CA ILE A 383 -12.96 -0.87 33.72
C ILE A 383 -12.09 -1.65 34.71
N LEU A 384 -10.84 -1.24 34.89
CA LEU A 384 -9.88 -1.90 35.79
C LEU A 384 -9.99 -1.43 37.24
N LYS A 385 -10.44 -0.19 37.53
CA LYS A 385 -10.84 0.23 38.89
C LYS A 385 -11.91 -0.69 39.48
N ARG A 386 -12.84 -1.19 38.65
CA ARG A 386 -13.87 -2.16 39.07
C ARG A 386 -13.28 -3.50 39.54
N ASN A 387 -12.07 -3.84 39.09
CA ASN A 387 -11.36 -5.07 39.45
C ASN A 387 -10.11 -4.81 40.32
N ILE A 388 -9.82 -3.55 40.70
CA ILE A 388 -8.58 -3.18 41.38
C ILE A 388 -8.54 -3.67 42.83
N ASP A 389 -9.70 -3.86 43.46
CA ASP A 389 -9.80 -4.46 44.80
C ASP A 389 -9.42 -5.95 44.76
N LYS A 390 -9.82 -6.67 43.70
CA LYS A 390 -9.34 -8.03 43.43
C LYS A 390 -7.84 -8.03 43.14
N TYR A 391 -7.35 -7.05 42.38
CA TYR A 391 -5.95 -6.92 42.02
C TYR A 391 -5.03 -6.61 43.23
N ASN A 392 -5.42 -5.68 44.09
CA ASN A 392 -4.70 -5.37 45.33
C ASN A 392 -4.66 -6.59 46.27
N SER A 393 -5.72 -7.41 46.30
CA SER A 393 -5.71 -8.67 47.05
C SER A 393 -4.78 -9.73 46.43
N VAL A 394 -4.63 -9.77 45.10
CA VAL A 394 -3.73 -10.71 44.40
C VAL A 394 -2.27 -10.24 44.48
N ILE A 395 -2.00 -8.93 44.41
CA ILE A 395 -0.68 -8.35 44.64
C ILE A 395 -0.27 -8.52 46.10
N ALA A 396 -1.14 -8.20 47.06
CA ALA A 396 -0.82 -8.29 48.49
C ALA A 396 -0.59 -9.73 48.96
N ASN A 397 -1.15 -10.73 48.27
CA ASN A 397 -0.98 -12.15 48.59
C ASN A 397 0.17 -12.84 47.83
N ASN A 398 0.84 -12.16 46.90
CA ASN A 398 1.98 -12.70 46.13
C ASN A 398 3.26 -11.84 46.26
N ILE A 399 3.34 -10.98 47.28
CA ILE A 399 4.57 -10.28 47.71
C ILE A 399 5.11 -10.94 48.97
#